data_AF-A0A9W3SKH5-F1
#
_entry.id   AF-A0A9W3SKH5-F1
#
_cell.length_a   1.000
_cell.length_b   1.000
_cell.length_c   1.000
_cell.angle_alpha   90.00
_cell.angle_beta   90.00
_cell.angle_gamma   90.00
#
_symmetry.space_group_name_H-M   'P 1'
#
loop_
_entity.id
_entity.type
_entity.pdbx_description
1 polymer ?
#
loop_
_entity_poly.entity_id
_entity_poly.type
_entity_poly.pdbx_seq_one_letter_code
_entity_poly.pdbx_strand_id
1 'polypeptide(L)'
;MNEYASKAGGAAARIVSLNDSPFENVDHTFFTELYKGLETQYGAIGLEFLRQYQARKKELLPSFYQFKDFYMKKSQGNEVLTRLSLYYATVQYAGRLLKEFFQVDLNLELLDQLFDEIAEENKAIDKPKELLTEVLSYLDSNREGIYYDYAPKNIKAIYKFQTICLTPAFLKEFLGPEEKRTRKEWMKRGFTVPQTVEEKEFDYKKVSHKGRKINAVIISRETVQKLGFDFEEKNYG
;
A
#
# COMPACT_ATOMS: atom_id res chain seq x y z
N MET A 1 -4.85 11.85 10.26
CA MET A 1 -4.55 11.04 9.06
C MET A 1 -4.08 11.98 7.95
N ASN A 2 -2.78 12.04 7.66
CA ASN A 2 -2.24 12.99 6.69
C ASN A 2 -2.66 12.62 5.26
N GLU A 3 -3.49 13.48 4.66
CA GLU A 3 -4.07 13.37 3.32
C GLU A 3 -3.01 13.16 2.21
N TYR A 4 -1.76 13.58 2.49
CA TYR A 4 -0.58 13.43 1.63
C TYR A 4 -0.10 11.97 1.43
N ALA A 5 -0.35 11.06 2.38
CA ALA A 5 0.11 9.67 2.27
C ALA A 5 -0.83 8.79 1.41
N SER A 6 -2.10 9.17 1.28
CA SER A 6 -3.13 8.35 0.61
C SER A 6 -3.04 8.37 -0.94
N LYS A 7 -2.37 9.36 -1.54
CA LYS A 7 -2.39 9.59 -3.00
C LYS A 7 -1.16 9.14 -3.77
N ALA A 8 -0.16 8.54 -3.12
CA ALA A 8 1.02 8.02 -3.79
C ALA A 8 1.52 6.76 -3.11
N GLY A 9 1.18 5.59 -3.66
CA GLY A 9 1.65 4.29 -3.18
C GLY A 9 3.18 4.12 -3.18
N GLY A 10 3.93 5.06 -3.78
CA GLY A 10 5.38 5.17 -3.69
C GLY A 10 5.91 6.03 -2.53
N ALA A 11 5.13 6.98 -2.01
CA ALA A 11 5.52 7.86 -0.91
C ALA A 11 5.25 7.22 0.45
N ALA A 12 4.10 6.55 0.62
CA ALA A 12 3.77 5.81 1.84
C ALA A 12 4.79 4.71 2.16
N ALA A 13 5.39 4.08 1.15
CA ALA A 13 6.40 3.02 1.33
C ALA A 13 7.79 3.54 1.76
N ARG A 14 8.01 4.86 1.90
CA ARG A 14 9.28 5.49 2.29
C ARG A 14 9.21 6.27 3.59
N ILE A 15 8.03 6.30 4.23
CA ILE A 15 7.76 7.12 5.41
C ILE A 15 7.23 6.19 6.49
N VAL A 16 7.91 6.16 7.64
CA VAL A 16 7.36 5.58 8.87
C VAL A 16 6.75 6.75 9.63
N SER A 17 5.42 6.79 9.72
CA SER A 17 4.72 7.85 10.45
C SER A 17 4.57 7.45 11.91
N LEU A 18 5.02 8.30 12.83
CA LEU A 18 4.75 8.18 14.26
C LEU A 18 3.55 9.07 14.57
N ASN A 19 2.40 8.47 14.88
CA ASN A 19 1.13 9.20 14.97
C ASN A 19 0.69 9.53 16.41
N ASP A 20 1.51 9.20 17.41
CA ASP A 20 1.22 9.40 18.82
C ASP A 20 2.36 10.10 19.56
N SER A 21 2.06 10.63 20.75
CA SER A 21 3.08 11.25 21.61
C SER A 21 3.95 10.15 22.24
N PRO A 22 5.28 10.18 22.04
CA PRO A 22 6.18 9.25 22.73
C PRO A 22 6.42 9.61 24.20
N PHE A 23 5.87 10.74 24.67
CA PHE A 23 6.04 11.24 26.02
C PHE A 23 4.74 11.05 26.82
N GLU A 24 4.70 9.99 27.62
CA GLU A 24 3.63 9.74 28.58
C GLU A 24 4.05 10.18 29.98
N ASN A 25 3.11 10.74 30.76
CA ASN A 25 3.29 11.05 32.18
C ASN A 25 4.50 11.95 32.52
N VAL A 26 4.90 12.84 31.60
CA VAL A 26 5.97 13.80 31.84
C VAL A 26 5.47 15.03 32.58
N ASP A 27 6.30 15.61 33.44
CA ASP A 27 5.95 16.84 34.16
C ASP A 27 6.04 18.09 33.27
N HIS A 28 5.60 19.23 33.83
CA HIS A 28 5.58 20.52 33.14
C HIS A 28 6.99 21.09 32.84
N THR A 29 8.04 20.56 33.46
CA THR A 29 9.44 21.01 33.27
C THR A 29 10.21 20.16 32.26
N PHE A 30 9.76 18.94 31.98
CA PHE A 30 10.43 17.97 31.13
C PHE A 30 10.93 18.54 29.80
N PHE A 31 10.07 19.21 29.03
CA PHE A 31 10.47 19.76 27.72
C PHE A 31 11.46 20.92 27.86
N THR A 32 11.33 21.74 28.89
CA THR A 32 12.28 22.83 29.16
C THR A 32 13.66 22.28 29.47
N GLU A 33 13.74 21.23 30.29
CA GLU A 33 15.00 20.57 30.62
C GLU A 33 15.60 19.84 29.42
N LEU A 34 14.76 19.14 28.64
CA LEU A 34 15.16 18.46 27.42
C LEU A 34 15.77 19.44 26.41
N TYR A 35 15.10 20.56 26.13
CA TYR A 35 15.61 21.56 25.19
C TYR A 35 16.90 22.20 25.69
N LYS A 36 16.97 22.56 26.97
CA LYS A 36 18.21 23.08 27.57
C LYS A 36 19.37 22.10 27.43
N GLY A 37 19.12 20.81 27.65
CA GLY A 37 20.11 19.75 27.44
C GLY A 37 20.58 19.69 25.99
N LEU A 38 19.65 19.68 25.03
CA LEU A 38 19.97 19.63 23.60
C LEU A 38 20.73 20.87 23.11
N GLU A 39 20.43 22.06 23.63
CA GLU A 39 21.10 23.30 23.24
C GLU A 39 22.51 23.42 23.84
N THR A 40 22.74 22.82 25.01
CA THR A 40 24.02 22.95 25.72
C THR A 40 24.96 21.76 25.49
N GLN A 41 24.42 20.60 25.11
CA GLN A 41 25.18 19.34 25.00
C GLN A 41 24.75 18.56 23.75
N TYR A 42 25.24 18.97 22.58
CA TYR A 42 24.96 18.31 21.30
C TYR A 42 26.23 17.81 20.60
N GLY A 43 26.06 16.89 19.63
CA GLY A 43 27.13 16.42 18.74
C GLY A 43 28.06 15.33 19.30
N ALA A 44 28.25 15.26 20.63
CA ALA A 44 29.17 14.30 21.26
C ALA A 44 28.83 12.83 20.93
N ILE A 45 27.55 12.46 21.05
CA ILE A 45 27.07 11.08 20.77
C ILE A 45 27.36 10.67 19.33
N GLY A 46 27.11 11.55 18.36
CA GLY A 46 27.33 11.25 16.94
C GLY A 46 28.81 11.03 16.61
N LEU A 47 29.70 11.85 17.17
CA LEU A 47 31.15 11.72 16.98
C LEU A 47 31.68 10.42 17.58
N GLU A 48 31.28 10.11 18.81
CA GLU A 48 31.73 8.88 19.48
C GLU A 48 31.17 7.62 18.81
N PHE A 49 29.90 7.65 18.38
CA PHE A 49 29.31 6.58 17.60
C PHE A 49 30.12 6.29 16.33
N LEU A 50 30.47 7.35 15.57
CA LEU A 50 31.24 7.22 14.35
C LEU A 50 32.63 6.62 14.63
N ARG A 51 33.30 7.10 15.67
CA ARG A 51 34.63 6.63 16.08
C ARG A 51 34.62 5.13 16.39
N GLN A 52 33.67 4.70 17.23
CA GLN A 52 33.51 3.29 17.62
C GLN A 52 33.15 2.41 16.42
N TYR A 53 32.21 2.88 15.60
CA TYR A 53 31.79 2.15 14.41
C TYR A 53 32.93 1.95 13.40
N GLN A 54 33.73 2.99 13.14
CA GLN A 54 34.87 2.88 12.22
C GLN A 54 35.93 1.88 12.70
N ALA A 55 36.21 1.85 14.00
CA ALA A 55 37.18 0.93 14.59
C ALA A 55 36.76 -0.54 14.48
N ARG A 56 35.45 -0.83 14.59
CA ARG A 56 34.91 -2.20 14.68
C ARG A 56 34.00 -2.59 13.51
N LYS A 57 33.98 -1.82 12.43
CA LYS A 57 33.04 -1.98 11.30
C LYS A 57 32.92 -3.42 10.79
N LYS A 58 34.05 -4.12 10.61
CA LYS A 58 34.07 -5.50 10.09
C LYS A 58 33.37 -6.50 11.02
N GLU A 59 33.46 -6.28 12.32
CA GLU A 59 32.85 -7.11 13.37
C GLU A 59 31.34 -6.82 13.50
N LEU A 60 30.96 -5.53 13.39
CA LEU A 60 29.59 -5.08 13.62
C LEU A 60 28.66 -5.33 12.43
N LEU A 61 29.17 -5.13 11.21
CA LEU A 61 28.39 -5.17 9.97
C LEU A 61 27.65 -6.50 9.71
N PRO A 62 28.19 -7.69 10.02
CA PRO A 62 27.45 -8.95 9.87
C PRO A 62 26.06 -8.95 10.52
N SER A 63 25.89 -8.30 11.68
CA SER A 63 24.60 -8.24 12.35
C SER A 63 23.55 -7.38 11.63
N PHE A 64 23.98 -6.38 10.85
CA PHE A 64 23.07 -5.62 9.99
C PHE A 64 22.40 -6.55 8.97
N TYR A 65 23.18 -7.48 8.38
CA TYR A 65 22.63 -8.46 7.45
C TYR A 65 21.68 -9.45 8.14
N GLN A 66 21.94 -9.81 9.40
CA GLN A 66 21.00 -10.63 10.18
C GLN A 66 19.66 -9.93 10.39
N PHE A 67 19.66 -8.64 10.76
CA PHE A 67 18.43 -7.85 10.89
C PHE A 67 17.72 -7.65 9.55
N LYS A 68 18.48 -7.40 8.48
CA LYS A 68 17.95 -7.31 7.13
C LYS A 68 17.22 -8.61 6.76
N ASP A 69 17.87 -9.76 6.92
CA ASP A 69 17.28 -11.06 6.58
C ASP A 69 16.07 -11.39 7.45
N PHE A 70 16.08 -11.00 8.72
CA PHE A 70 14.96 -11.14 9.64
C PHE A 70 13.70 -10.38 9.13
N TYR A 71 13.81 -9.07 8.91
CA TYR A 71 12.66 -8.29 8.44
C TYR A 71 12.24 -8.66 7.00
N MET A 72 13.20 -9.00 6.13
CA MET A 72 12.90 -9.49 4.78
C MET A 72 12.12 -10.81 4.79
N LYS A 73 12.38 -11.70 5.75
CA LYS A 73 11.56 -12.92 5.92
C LYS A 73 10.16 -12.58 6.41
N LYS A 74 10.03 -11.63 7.35
CA LYS A 74 8.73 -11.15 7.85
C LYS A 74 7.88 -10.50 6.76
N SER A 75 8.49 -9.89 5.74
CA SER A 75 7.75 -9.26 4.63
C SER A 75 6.95 -10.24 3.75
N GLN A 76 7.31 -11.53 3.75
CA GLN A 76 6.67 -12.58 2.95
C GLN A 76 6.48 -12.22 1.46
N GLY A 77 7.39 -11.42 0.90
CA GLY A 77 7.34 -11.00 -0.51
C GLY A 77 6.34 -9.89 -0.82
N ASN A 78 5.69 -9.29 0.19
CA ASN A 78 4.90 -8.07 0.01
C ASN A 78 5.84 -6.92 -0.41
N GLU A 79 5.55 -6.27 -1.54
CA GLU A 79 6.40 -5.25 -2.16
C GLU A 79 6.60 -3.99 -1.28
N VAL A 80 5.60 -3.65 -0.46
CA VAL A 80 5.66 -2.52 0.49
C VAL A 80 6.47 -2.92 1.72
N LEU A 81 6.14 -4.04 2.35
CA LEU A 81 6.86 -4.54 3.52
C LEU A 81 8.32 -4.86 3.22
N THR A 82 8.63 -5.33 2.00
CA THR A 82 10.00 -5.57 1.53
C THR A 82 10.82 -4.28 1.50
N ARG A 83 10.21 -3.15 1.12
CA ARG A 83 10.88 -1.84 1.18
C ARG A 83 11.06 -1.35 2.60
N LEU A 84 10.02 -1.49 3.44
CA LEU A 84 10.09 -1.13 4.86
C LEU A 84 11.12 -1.97 5.64
N SER A 85 11.33 -3.22 5.24
CA SER A 85 12.27 -4.14 5.89
C SER A 85 13.68 -3.55 6.01
N LEU A 86 14.14 -2.82 4.98
CA LEU A 86 15.46 -2.20 5.01
C LEU A 86 15.53 -1.03 6.00
N TYR A 87 14.47 -0.25 6.12
CA TYR A 87 14.42 0.87 7.08
C TYR A 87 14.41 0.36 8.51
N TYR A 88 13.57 -0.63 8.82
CA TYR A 88 13.52 -1.26 10.14
C TYR A 88 14.83 -1.95 10.49
N ALA A 89 15.45 -2.69 9.57
CA ALA A 89 16.77 -3.28 9.79
C ALA A 89 17.84 -2.21 10.10
N THR A 90 17.77 -1.05 9.45
CA THR A 90 18.72 0.06 9.68
C THR A 90 18.52 0.68 11.06
N VAL A 91 17.28 0.95 11.47
CA VAL A 91 16.96 1.53 12.78
C VAL A 91 17.25 0.53 13.90
N GLN A 92 16.88 -0.75 13.74
CA GLN A 92 17.22 -1.84 14.66
C GLN A 92 18.73 -1.94 14.87
N TYR A 93 19.49 -1.91 13.78
CA TYR A 93 20.94 -1.98 13.82
C TYR A 93 21.55 -0.76 14.52
N ALA A 94 21.08 0.45 14.21
CA ALA A 94 21.52 1.67 14.89
C ALA A 94 21.21 1.62 16.40
N GLY A 95 20.01 1.18 16.78
CA GLY A 95 19.60 1.00 18.18
C GLY A 95 20.46 -0.03 18.91
N ARG A 96 20.79 -1.16 18.27
CA ARG A 96 21.72 -2.15 18.82
C ARG A 96 23.10 -1.52 19.08
N LEU A 97 23.64 -0.78 18.11
CA LEU A 97 24.94 -0.14 18.26
C LEU A 97 24.93 0.95 19.35
N LEU A 98 23.83 1.71 19.47
CA LEU A 98 23.67 2.68 20.55
C LEU A 98 23.69 1.99 21.93
N LYS A 99 22.93 0.90 22.08
CA LYS A 99 22.92 0.08 23.31
C LYS A 99 24.32 -0.45 23.63
N GLU A 100 25.07 -0.90 22.64
CA GLU A 100 26.43 -1.44 22.83
C GLU A 100 27.47 -0.35 23.15
N PHE A 101 27.45 0.78 22.46
CA PHE A 101 28.46 1.83 22.62
C PHE A 101 28.25 2.69 23.87
N PHE A 102 26.99 2.93 24.24
CA PHE A 102 26.64 3.87 25.30
C PHE A 102 25.95 3.21 26.50
N GLN A 103 25.78 1.88 26.48
CA GLN A 103 25.13 1.12 27.56
C GLN A 103 23.73 1.65 27.92
N VAL A 104 23.05 2.24 26.94
CA VAL A 104 21.68 2.75 27.11
C VAL A 104 20.69 1.60 27.11
N ASP A 105 19.72 1.65 28.03
CA ASP A 105 18.64 0.67 28.00
C ASP A 105 17.61 1.04 26.94
N LEU A 106 17.62 0.27 25.86
CA LEU A 106 16.67 0.38 24.75
C LEU A 106 15.93 -0.95 24.61
N ASN A 107 14.59 -0.87 24.59
CA ASN A 107 13.75 -1.99 24.20
C ASN A 107 13.59 -2.00 22.67
N LEU A 108 14.42 -2.78 21.99
CA LEU A 108 14.39 -2.91 20.54
C LEU A 108 13.30 -3.87 20.04
N GLU A 109 12.58 -4.57 20.93
CA GLU A 109 11.45 -5.43 20.54
C GLU A 109 10.25 -4.61 20.08
N LEU A 110 10.13 -3.35 20.54
CA LEU A 110 9.08 -2.42 20.10
C LEU A 110 9.12 -2.15 18.59
N LEU A 111 10.32 -2.16 18.00
CA LEU A 111 10.48 -2.01 16.55
C LEU A 111 9.96 -3.23 15.79
N ASP A 112 10.07 -4.42 16.39
CA ASP A 112 9.56 -5.65 15.80
C ASP A 112 8.03 -5.68 15.85
N GLN A 113 7.46 -5.32 17.01
CA GLN A 113 6.02 -5.20 17.20
C GLN A 113 5.41 -4.19 16.22
N LEU A 114 6.03 -3.01 16.07
CA LEU A 114 5.56 -2.00 15.13
C LEU A 114 5.63 -2.49 13.67
N PHE A 115 6.65 -3.28 13.32
CA PHE A 115 6.70 -3.88 11.98
C PHE A 115 5.59 -4.90 11.77
N ASP A 116 5.29 -5.71 12.78
CA ASP A 116 4.20 -6.69 12.72
C ASP A 116 2.83 -6.00 12.62
N GLU A 117 2.56 -4.94 13.37
CA GLU A 117 1.34 -4.15 13.27
C GLU A 117 1.15 -3.59 11.85
N ILE A 118 2.19 -2.97 11.29
CA ILE A 118 2.15 -2.49 9.90
C ILE A 118 1.96 -3.65 8.91
N ALA A 119 2.57 -4.81 9.16
CA ALA A 119 2.40 -5.99 8.34
C ALA A 119 0.98 -6.55 8.42
N GLU A 120 0.35 -6.54 9.59
CA GLU A 120 -1.03 -6.95 9.80
C GLU A 120 -2.00 -5.99 9.12
N GLU A 121 -1.81 -4.68 9.24
CA GLU A 121 -2.59 -3.67 8.50
C GLU A 121 -2.45 -3.86 6.97
N ASN A 122 -1.23 -4.09 6.49
CA ASN A 122 -0.97 -4.35 5.07
C ASN A 122 -1.50 -5.71 4.57
N LYS A 123 -1.57 -6.72 5.45
CA LYS A 123 -2.16 -8.04 5.13
C LYS A 123 -3.68 -8.00 5.17
N ALA A 124 -4.25 -7.25 6.10
CA ALA A 124 -5.69 -7.07 6.26
C ALA A 124 -6.31 -6.30 5.09
N ILE A 125 -5.54 -5.40 4.46
CA ILE A 125 -5.98 -4.62 3.31
C ILE A 125 -5.42 -5.22 2.01
N ASP A 126 -6.15 -6.16 1.40
CA ASP A 126 -5.93 -6.48 -0.02
C ASP A 126 -6.36 -5.27 -0.86
N LYS A 127 -5.51 -4.25 -0.95
CA LYS A 127 -5.86 -2.94 -1.53
C LYS A 127 -6.38 -3.03 -2.96
N PRO A 128 -5.80 -3.85 -3.87
CA PRO A 128 -6.40 -4.09 -5.17
C PRO A 128 -7.83 -4.65 -5.09
N LYS A 129 -8.09 -5.64 -4.24
CA LYS A 129 -9.43 -6.21 -4.07
C LYS A 129 -10.41 -5.23 -3.42
N GLU A 130 -9.95 -4.45 -2.45
CA GLU A 130 -10.74 -3.39 -1.81
C GLU A 130 -11.14 -2.32 -2.83
N LEU A 131 -10.19 -1.80 -3.60
CA LEU A 131 -10.46 -0.83 -4.67
C LEU A 131 -11.43 -1.39 -5.72
N LEU A 132 -11.32 -2.68 -6.08
CA LEU A 132 -12.29 -3.31 -6.96
C LEU A 132 -13.68 -3.37 -6.30
N THR A 133 -13.74 -3.73 -5.03
CA THR A 133 -14.99 -3.78 -4.24
C THR A 133 -15.64 -2.40 -4.18
N GLU A 134 -14.87 -1.34 -3.90
CA GLU A 134 -15.35 0.05 -3.90
C GLU A 134 -15.92 0.46 -5.26
N VAL A 135 -15.21 0.12 -6.35
CA VAL A 135 -15.68 0.39 -7.72
C VAL A 135 -17.00 -0.32 -8.01
N LEU A 136 -17.13 -1.59 -7.62
CA LEU A 136 -18.35 -2.37 -7.84
C LEU A 136 -19.50 -1.89 -6.94
N SER A 137 -19.26 -1.58 -5.67
CA SER A 137 -20.24 -0.98 -4.76
C SER A 137 -20.74 0.37 -5.27
N TYR A 138 -19.85 1.20 -5.81
CA TYR A 138 -20.22 2.46 -6.41
C TYR A 138 -21.17 2.25 -7.60
N LEU A 139 -20.84 1.32 -8.50
CA LEU A 139 -21.70 1.01 -9.65
C LEU A 139 -23.04 0.39 -9.24
N ASP A 140 -23.04 -0.44 -8.21
CA ASP A 140 -24.26 -1.05 -7.69
C ASP A 140 -25.21 0.00 -7.11
N SER A 141 -24.66 1.04 -6.49
CA SER A 141 -25.40 2.20 -5.99
C SER A 141 -25.77 3.21 -7.08
N ASN A 142 -25.09 3.19 -8.24
CA ASN A 142 -25.22 4.17 -9.32
C ASN A 142 -25.41 3.47 -10.68
N ARG A 143 -26.44 2.60 -10.75
CA ARG A 143 -26.71 1.77 -11.94
C ARG A 143 -27.08 2.58 -13.18
N GLU A 144 -27.50 3.83 -13.03
CA GLU A 144 -27.75 4.75 -14.14
C GLU A 144 -26.50 5.08 -14.96
N GLY A 145 -25.31 4.78 -14.44
CA GLY A 145 -24.05 4.86 -15.19
C GLY A 145 -23.70 3.58 -16.00
N ILE A 146 -24.50 2.52 -15.89
CA ILE A 146 -24.28 1.23 -16.54
C ILE A 146 -25.09 1.16 -17.83
N TYR A 147 -24.44 0.85 -18.95
CA TYR A 147 -25.09 0.67 -20.23
C TYR A 147 -25.66 -0.75 -20.36
N TYR A 148 -26.95 -0.89 -20.04
CA TYR A 148 -27.78 -2.06 -20.34
C TYR A 148 -28.38 -1.96 -21.74
N ASP A 149 -29.69 -1.72 -21.87
CA ASP A 149 -30.37 -1.55 -23.15
C ASP A 149 -30.29 -0.12 -23.69
N TYR A 150 -30.36 0.87 -22.80
CA TYR A 150 -30.33 2.29 -23.14
C TYR A 150 -29.00 2.92 -22.73
N ALA A 151 -28.43 3.74 -23.62
CA ALA A 151 -27.14 4.39 -23.37
C ALA A 151 -27.31 5.49 -22.32
N PRO A 152 -26.58 5.41 -21.18
CA PRO A 152 -26.58 6.49 -20.22
C PRO A 152 -25.82 7.71 -20.77
N LYS A 153 -26.09 8.89 -20.20
CA LYS A 153 -25.41 10.14 -20.59
C LYS A 153 -23.90 10.06 -20.36
N ASN A 154 -23.50 9.43 -19.26
CA ASN A 154 -22.11 9.16 -18.93
C ASN A 154 -21.91 7.66 -18.70
N ILE A 155 -21.25 6.99 -19.65
CA ILE A 155 -21.06 5.53 -19.62
C ILE A 155 -19.86 5.21 -18.71
N LYS A 156 -20.15 4.77 -17.49
CA LYS A 156 -19.14 4.31 -16.52
C LYS A 156 -18.80 2.84 -16.72
N ALA A 157 -19.82 2.04 -17.07
CA ALA A 157 -19.68 0.62 -17.33
C ALA A 157 -20.69 0.13 -18.37
N ILE A 158 -20.49 -1.10 -18.85
CA ILE A 158 -21.39 -1.81 -19.77
C ILE A 158 -21.68 -3.17 -19.16
N TYR A 159 -22.96 -3.53 -19.05
CA TYR A 159 -23.32 -4.89 -18.67
C TYR A 159 -23.33 -5.78 -19.91
N LYS A 160 -22.41 -6.74 -19.97
CA LYS A 160 -22.26 -7.66 -21.11
C LYS A 160 -21.51 -8.91 -20.70
N PHE A 161 -21.72 -10.01 -21.43
CA PHE A 161 -21.09 -11.31 -21.13
C PHE A 161 -21.42 -11.84 -19.73
N GLN A 162 -22.61 -11.48 -19.22
CA GLN A 162 -23.06 -11.81 -17.87
C GLN A 162 -22.10 -11.29 -16.78
N THR A 163 -21.44 -10.15 -17.05
CA THR A 163 -20.54 -9.47 -16.13
C THR A 163 -20.54 -7.96 -16.41
N ILE A 164 -19.75 -7.22 -15.65
CA ILE A 164 -19.56 -5.78 -15.81
C ILE A 164 -18.25 -5.49 -16.56
N CYS A 165 -18.33 -4.58 -17.52
CA CYS A 165 -17.21 -4.10 -18.30
C CYS A 165 -16.99 -2.61 -18.00
N LEU A 166 -15.93 -2.27 -17.29
CA LEU A 166 -15.64 -0.92 -16.81
C LEU A 166 -14.96 -0.10 -17.89
N THR A 167 -15.36 1.16 -18.09
CA THR A 167 -14.65 2.03 -19.04
C THR A 167 -13.32 2.50 -18.44
N PRO A 168 -12.22 2.58 -19.21
CA PRO A 168 -10.96 3.13 -18.72
C PRO A 168 -11.07 4.58 -18.23
N ALA A 169 -11.99 5.36 -18.80
CA ALA A 169 -12.23 6.74 -18.37
C ALA A 169 -12.76 6.79 -16.93
N PHE A 170 -13.77 5.96 -16.61
CA PHE A 170 -14.30 5.84 -15.25
C PHE A 170 -13.23 5.32 -14.28
N LEU A 171 -12.46 4.30 -14.66
CA LEU A 171 -11.39 3.78 -13.81
C LEU A 171 -10.31 4.83 -13.53
N LYS A 172 -9.95 5.65 -14.51
CA LYS A 172 -8.98 6.74 -14.34
C LYS A 172 -9.49 7.82 -13.39
N GLU A 173 -10.78 8.15 -13.48
CA GLU A 173 -11.43 9.12 -12.58
C GLU A 173 -11.51 8.57 -11.16
N PHE A 174 -11.93 7.31 -11.00
CA PHE A 174 -12.16 6.69 -9.68
C PHE A 174 -10.86 6.33 -8.96
N LEU A 175 -9.90 5.71 -9.66
CA LEU A 175 -8.65 5.22 -9.06
C LEU A 175 -7.52 6.27 -9.06
N GLY A 176 -7.66 7.32 -9.88
CA GLY A 176 -6.69 8.42 -9.94
C GLY A 176 -5.25 7.93 -10.20
N PRO A 177 -4.26 8.33 -9.38
CA PRO A 177 -2.85 7.98 -9.57
C PRO A 177 -2.54 6.47 -9.54
N GLU A 178 -3.34 5.68 -8.83
CA GLU A 178 -3.10 4.23 -8.64
C GLU A 178 -3.66 3.37 -9.78
N GLU A 179 -4.40 3.96 -10.73
CA GLU A 179 -5.15 3.27 -11.79
C GLU A 179 -4.33 2.18 -12.50
N LYS A 180 -3.18 2.53 -13.08
CA LYS A 180 -2.35 1.57 -13.83
C LYS A 180 -1.83 0.42 -12.96
N ARG A 181 -1.40 0.72 -11.73
CA ARG A 181 -0.84 -0.28 -10.81
C ARG A 181 -1.92 -1.25 -10.37
N THR A 182 -3.06 -0.73 -9.95
CA THR A 182 -4.23 -1.50 -9.52
C THR A 182 -4.75 -2.39 -10.62
N ARG A 183 -4.93 -1.87 -11.84
CA ARG A 183 -5.39 -2.66 -12.99
C ARG A 183 -4.42 -3.78 -13.39
N LYS A 184 -3.11 -3.52 -13.35
CA LYS A 184 -2.09 -4.56 -13.59
C LYS A 184 -2.19 -5.69 -12.56
N GLU A 185 -2.42 -5.36 -11.30
CA GLU A 185 -2.56 -6.35 -10.24
C GLU A 185 -3.88 -7.13 -10.36
N TRP A 186 -4.98 -6.48 -10.76
CA TRP A 186 -6.24 -7.15 -11.10
C TRP A 186 -6.06 -8.19 -12.21
N MET A 187 -5.34 -7.82 -13.27
CA MET A 187 -5.03 -8.73 -14.38
C MET A 187 -4.19 -9.92 -13.90
N LYS A 188 -3.12 -9.66 -13.16
CA LYS A 188 -2.23 -10.71 -12.60
C LYS A 188 -2.97 -11.70 -11.70
N ARG A 189 -3.99 -11.23 -10.97
CA ARG A 189 -4.79 -12.04 -10.03
C ARG A 189 -6.04 -12.67 -10.64
N GLY A 190 -6.29 -12.46 -11.95
CA GLY A 190 -7.48 -13.00 -12.63
C GLY A 190 -8.79 -12.31 -12.25
N PHE A 191 -8.74 -11.13 -11.64
CA PHE A 191 -9.94 -10.32 -11.37
C PHE A 191 -10.52 -9.74 -12.66
N THR A 192 -9.67 -9.50 -13.66
CA THR A 192 -10.06 -9.04 -14.99
C THR A 192 -9.70 -10.04 -16.06
N VAL A 193 -10.44 -10.05 -17.17
CA VAL A 193 -10.17 -10.90 -18.33
C VAL A 193 -9.23 -10.16 -19.30
N PRO A 194 -7.97 -10.59 -19.46
CA PRO A 194 -7.04 -9.96 -20.40
C PRO A 194 -7.43 -10.26 -21.85
N GLN A 195 -6.91 -9.45 -22.76
CA GLN A 195 -6.93 -9.71 -24.19
C GLN A 195 -5.51 -9.95 -24.70
N THR A 196 -5.27 -11.10 -25.31
CA THR A 196 -4.01 -11.38 -26.01
C THR A 196 -4.12 -10.97 -27.48
N VAL A 197 -3.18 -10.15 -27.96
CA VAL A 197 -3.03 -9.78 -29.37
C VAL A 197 -1.54 -9.88 -29.70
N GLU A 198 -1.18 -10.70 -30.70
CA GLU A 198 0.22 -10.85 -31.15
C GLU A 198 1.18 -11.10 -29.98
N GLU A 199 0.85 -12.07 -29.11
CA GLU A 199 1.61 -12.46 -27.91
C GLU A 199 1.74 -11.38 -26.81
N LYS A 200 1.07 -10.22 -26.96
CA LYS A 200 0.99 -9.19 -25.92
C LYS A 200 -0.36 -9.22 -25.22
N GLU A 201 -0.33 -9.16 -23.89
CA GLU A 201 -1.52 -9.03 -23.05
C GLU A 201 -1.90 -7.57 -22.82
N PHE A 202 -3.16 -7.26 -23.06
CA PHE A 202 -3.79 -5.98 -22.77
C PHE A 202 -4.87 -6.16 -21.71
N ASP A 203 -4.99 -5.18 -20.82
CA ASP A 203 -5.95 -5.19 -19.72
C ASP A 203 -7.31 -4.56 -20.11
N TYR A 204 -7.53 -4.28 -21.39
CA TYR A 204 -8.80 -3.81 -21.94
C TYR A 204 -9.06 -4.39 -23.33
N LYS A 205 -10.34 -4.45 -23.71
CA LYS A 205 -10.81 -4.91 -25.02
C LYS A 205 -11.84 -3.98 -25.62
N LYS A 206 -11.91 -3.90 -26.95
CA LYS A 206 -13.05 -3.28 -27.65
C LYS A 206 -14.29 -4.17 -27.52
N VAL A 207 -15.25 -3.71 -26.74
CA VAL A 207 -16.55 -4.35 -26.55
C VAL A 207 -17.57 -3.69 -27.48
N SER A 208 -18.18 -4.49 -28.37
CA SER A 208 -19.30 -4.05 -29.21
C SER A 208 -20.61 -4.18 -28.45
N HIS A 209 -21.34 -3.10 -28.20
CA HIS A 209 -22.61 -3.11 -27.49
C HIS A 209 -23.58 -2.13 -28.14
N LYS A 210 -24.75 -2.65 -28.55
CA LYS A 210 -25.84 -1.87 -29.18
C LYS A 210 -25.34 -0.94 -30.30
N GLY A 211 -24.52 -1.47 -31.20
CA GLY A 211 -23.95 -0.74 -32.35
C GLY A 211 -22.75 0.16 -32.05
N ARG A 212 -22.36 0.35 -30.77
CA ARG A 212 -21.17 1.12 -30.39
C ARG A 212 -20.01 0.20 -30.02
N LYS A 213 -18.78 0.62 -30.33
CA LYS A 213 -17.55 -0.07 -29.90
C LYS A 213 -16.86 0.76 -28.83
N ILE A 214 -16.72 0.22 -27.63
CA ILE A 214 -16.18 0.92 -26.46
C ILE A 214 -15.02 0.10 -25.89
N ASN A 215 -13.90 0.74 -25.57
CA ASN A 215 -12.82 0.07 -24.84
C ASN A 215 -13.28 -0.17 -23.39
N ALA A 216 -13.14 -1.40 -22.91
CA ALA A 216 -13.58 -1.77 -21.58
C ALA A 216 -12.63 -2.79 -20.93
N VAL A 217 -12.46 -2.66 -19.62
CA VAL A 217 -11.83 -3.65 -18.75
C VAL A 217 -12.93 -4.61 -18.29
N ILE A 218 -12.81 -5.88 -18.66
CA ILE A 218 -13.85 -6.88 -18.37
C ILE A 218 -13.54 -7.50 -17.01
N ILE A 219 -14.42 -7.35 -16.02
CA ILE A 219 -14.28 -8.03 -14.74
C ILE A 219 -14.70 -9.49 -14.92
N SER A 220 -13.93 -10.44 -14.39
CA SER A 220 -14.30 -11.85 -14.48
C SER A 220 -15.60 -12.10 -13.69
N ARG A 221 -16.52 -12.86 -14.29
CA ARG A 221 -17.83 -13.18 -13.69
C ARG A 221 -17.68 -13.78 -12.29
N GLU A 222 -16.71 -14.68 -12.13
CA GLU A 222 -16.41 -15.29 -10.83
C GLU A 222 -16.04 -14.25 -9.77
N THR A 223 -15.28 -13.21 -10.14
CA THR A 223 -14.87 -12.17 -9.19
C THR A 223 -16.07 -11.34 -8.75
N VAL A 224 -16.94 -10.94 -9.69
CA VAL A 224 -18.18 -10.21 -9.38
C VAL A 224 -19.03 -11.00 -8.38
N GLN A 225 -19.22 -12.31 -8.64
CA GLN A 225 -20.00 -13.19 -7.79
C GLN A 225 -19.34 -13.44 -6.42
N LYS A 226 -18.01 -13.69 -6.38
CA LYS A 226 -17.25 -13.89 -5.13
C LYS A 226 -17.28 -12.65 -4.23
N LEU A 227 -17.40 -11.46 -4.82
CA LEU A 227 -17.53 -10.19 -4.11
C LEU A 227 -18.99 -9.86 -3.73
N GLY A 228 -19.96 -10.70 -4.12
CA GLY A 228 -21.36 -10.58 -3.71
C GLY A 228 -22.20 -9.60 -4.54
N PHE A 229 -21.74 -9.19 -5.72
CA PHE A 229 -22.48 -8.28 -6.59
C PHE A 229 -23.29 -9.02 -7.66
N ASP A 230 -24.44 -8.46 -8.03
CA ASP A 230 -25.24 -8.91 -9.17
C ASP A 230 -25.74 -7.71 -9.97
N PHE A 231 -25.20 -7.52 -11.17
CA PHE A 231 -25.56 -6.39 -12.04
C PHE A 231 -26.66 -6.73 -13.04
N GLU A 232 -27.28 -7.92 -13.01
CA GLU A 232 -28.37 -8.23 -13.94
C GLU A 232 -29.59 -7.33 -13.71
N GLU A 233 -30.17 -6.79 -14.79
CA GLU A 233 -31.48 -6.12 -14.76
C GLU A 233 -32.53 -7.07 -15.33
N LYS A 234 -33.50 -7.45 -14.50
CA LYS A 234 -34.72 -8.11 -14.97
C LYS A 234 -35.68 -7.03 -15.44
N ASN A 235 -35.81 -6.86 -16.75
CA ASN A 235 -36.88 -6.06 -17.31
C ASN A 235 -38.21 -6.75 -16.95
N TYR A 236 -38.93 -6.19 -15.97
CA TYR A 236 -40.37 -6.42 -15.87
C TYR A 236 -41.01 -5.64 -17.01
N GLY A 237 -41.25 -6.34 -18.13
CA GLY A 237 -42.01 -5.82 -19.26
C GLY A 237 -43.47 -5.60 -18.91
#